data_AF-A0A9P9T055-F1
#
_entry.id   AF-A0A9P9T055-F1
#
_cell.length_a   1.000
_cell.length_b   1.000
_cell.length_c   1.000
_cell.angle_alpha   90.00
_cell.angle_beta   90.00
_cell.angle_gamma   90.00
#
_symmetry.space_group_name_H-M   'P 1'
#
loop_
_entity.id
_entity.type
_entity.pdbx_description
1 polymer ?
#
loop_
_entity_poly.entity_id
_entity_poly.type
_entity_poly.pdbx_seq_one_letter_code
_entity_poly.pdbx_strand_id
1 'polypeptide(L)'
;MLIATPSKWRYSLAILLGICASLPSAYFGWQLASKVLASVQVSSNEAHWIGRARSEAYDLCYDGCNDCLDVKSIESACRLTAVVEVSGVPCDASLLWTWGNDAKYPHECLVVIGDIFKNEELAWKRFWYKPLYLVALLVATGIGFLVWTIALGILDGLQVFEPRPREYQPIKQASARPKISAKRQSAPNINTPLLATALLLLSLPVPVGAYACRTQPAHNALFSSPDNTLYGVIHGWISSCYDETYSCGESCTSSASSGEKSCDVIYCSQTRTAKTPRDFVNEAAERVTRCGFRMVDYVPGVVDMRVPNPRIEGTLWVKIAVNRFNVTTGDGGQSEVDGMVKCLYDIVQPPTW
;
A
#
# COMPACT_ATOMS: atom_id res chain seq x y z
N MET A 1 38.47 -3.51 48.58
CA MET A 1 37.88 -2.16 48.76
C MET A 1 38.23 -1.34 47.52
N LEU A 2 37.36 -1.36 46.51
CA LEU A 2 37.58 -0.64 45.24
C LEU A 2 37.25 0.84 45.46
N ILE A 3 38.29 1.66 45.61
CA ILE A 3 38.15 3.12 45.69
C ILE A 3 37.80 3.59 44.27
N ALA A 4 36.51 3.80 44.04
CA ALA A 4 36.04 4.40 42.79
C ALA A 4 36.57 5.83 42.70
N THR A 5 37.27 6.14 41.62
CA THR A 5 37.79 7.49 41.34
C THR A 5 36.63 8.50 41.29
N PRO A 6 36.81 9.74 41.76
CA PRO A 6 35.76 10.76 41.90
C PRO A 6 35.05 11.12 40.58
N SER A 7 35.58 10.73 39.43
CA SER A 7 34.93 10.88 38.13
C SER A 7 33.81 9.87 37.89
N LYS A 8 33.90 8.64 38.41
CA LYS A 8 32.97 7.54 38.03
C LYS A 8 31.58 7.70 38.64
N TRP A 9 31.48 8.14 39.90
CA TRP A 9 30.19 8.26 40.58
C TRP A 9 29.30 9.36 39.97
N ARG A 10 29.90 10.38 39.35
CA ARG A 10 29.17 11.51 38.75
C ARG A 10 28.41 11.10 37.49
N TYR A 11 29.06 10.35 36.61
CA TYR A 11 28.41 9.76 35.45
C TYR A 11 27.28 8.82 35.91
N SER A 12 27.50 8.01 36.94
CA SER A 12 26.46 7.15 37.51
C SER A 12 25.27 7.94 38.05
N LEU A 13 25.50 9.03 38.80
CA LEU A 13 24.44 9.89 39.33
C LEU A 13 23.64 10.57 38.21
N ALA A 14 24.33 11.14 37.20
CA ALA A 14 23.67 11.79 36.09
C ALA A 14 22.84 10.81 35.23
N ILE A 15 23.35 9.58 35.01
CA ILE A 15 22.61 8.51 34.33
C ILE A 15 21.35 8.15 35.11
N LEU A 16 21.44 8.00 36.44
CA LEU A 16 20.27 7.69 37.29
C LEU A 16 19.21 8.80 37.20
N LEU A 17 19.61 10.08 37.23
CA LEU A 17 18.68 11.21 37.07
C LEU A 17 18.01 11.21 35.69
N GLY A 18 18.77 10.93 34.63
CA GLY A 18 18.22 10.79 33.27
C GLY A 18 17.21 9.64 33.15
N ILE A 19 17.49 8.49 33.78
CA ILE A 19 16.56 7.34 33.82
C ILE A 19 15.31 7.68 34.65
N CYS A 20 15.47 8.31 35.81
CA CYS A 20 14.35 8.73 36.65
C CYS A 20 13.41 9.73 35.96
N ALA A 21 13.91 10.54 35.02
CA ALA A 21 13.10 11.46 34.23
C ALA A 21 12.44 10.78 33.00
N SER A 22 13.11 9.81 32.37
CA SER A 22 12.61 9.17 31.16
C SER A 22 11.50 8.15 31.44
N LEU A 23 11.56 7.40 32.54
CA LEU A 23 10.54 6.38 32.86
C LEU A 23 9.13 6.95 33.07
N PRO A 24 8.91 8.01 33.90
CA PRO A 24 7.60 8.61 34.05
C PRO A 24 7.09 9.23 32.74
N SER A 25 7.98 9.83 31.96
CA SER A 25 7.66 10.43 30.66
C SER A 25 7.20 9.37 29.65
N ALA A 26 7.89 8.23 29.60
CA ALA A 26 7.52 7.10 28.76
C ALA A 26 6.17 6.49 29.21
N TYR A 27 5.96 6.32 30.52
CA TYR A 27 4.70 5.83 31.06
C TYR A 27 3.53 6.78 30.74
N PHE A 28 3.72 8.09 30.91
CA PHE A 28 2.70 9.08 30.57
C PHE A 28 2.41 9.09 29.05
N GLY A 29 3.46 9.05 28.22
CA GLY A 29 3.33 8.97 26.77
C GLY A 29 2.58 7.71 26.31
N TRP A 30 2.86 6.57 26.95
CA TRP A 30 2.13 5.33 26.72
C TRP A 30 0.65 5.44 27.12
N GLN A 31 0.36 5.99 28.30
CA GLN A 31 -1.01 6.21 28.77
C GLN A 31 -1.78 7.13 27.83
N LEU A 32 -1.16 8.24 27.39
CA LEU A 32 -1.77 9.16 26.43
C LEU A 32 -2.06 8.46 25.10
N ALA A 33 -1.08 7.74 24.54
CA ALA A 33 -1.25 7.01 23.29
C ALA A 33 -2.35 5.94 23.38
N SER A 34 -2.43 5.21 24.50
CA SER A 34 -3.48 4.21 24.72
C SER A 34 -4.88 4.84 24.83
N LYS A 35 -5.00 6.00 25.50
CA LYS A 35 -6.26 6.76 25.55
C LYS A 35 -6.67 7.28 24.17
N VAL A 36 -5.72 7.80 23.39
CA VAL A 36 -5.98 8.24 22.01
C VAL A 36 -6.46 7.05 21.17
N LEU A 37 -5.78 5.91 21.24
CA LEU A 37 -6.19 4.68 20.54
C LEU A 37 -7.55 4.15 20.96
N ALA A 38 -7.90 4.26 22.25
CA ALA A 38 -9.21 3.89 22.76
C ALA A 38 -10.31 4.87 22.29
N SER A 39 -9.96 6.14 22.06
CA SER A 39 -10.89 7.16 21.55
C SER A 39 -11.11 7.11 20.04
N VAL A 40 -10.36 6.27 19.31
CA VAL A 40 -10.56 6.10 17.86
C VAL A 40 -11.91 5.45 17.62
N GLN A 41 -12.86 6.26 17.18
CA GLN A 41 -14.18 5.82 16.76
C GLN A 41 -14.29 5.91 15.24
N VAL A 42 -15.03 4.98 14.66
CA VAL A 42 -15.56 5.08 13.30
C VAL A 42 -17.06 5.39 13.39
N SER A 43 -17.68 5.71 12.26
CA SER A 43 -19.13 5.95 12.21
C SER A 43 -19.87 4.80 12.89
N SER A 44 -20.73 5.11 13.87
CA SER A 44 -21.61 4.12 14.49
C SER A 44 -22.85 3.82 13.65
N ASN A 45 -23.08 4.60 12.58
CA ASN A 45 -24.25 4.45 11.73
C ASN A 45 -24.14 3.18 10.87
N GLU A 46 -24.96 2.18 11.17
CA GLU A 46 -25.03 0.91 10.45
C GLU A 46 -25.37 1.11 8.96
N ALA A 47 -26.28 2.03 8.64
CA ALA A 47 -26.67 2.31 7.26
C ALA A 47 -25.51 2.79 6.38
N HIS A 48 -24.52 3.47 6.98
CA HIS A 48 -23.30 3.86 6.28
C HIS A 48 -22.48 2.65 5.83
N TRP A 49 -22.30 1.67 6.72
CA TRP A 49 -21.52 0.46 6.44
C TRP A 49 -22.23 -0.49 5.49
N ILE A 50 -23.55 -0.62 5.62
CA ILE A 50 -24.38 -1.38 4.68
C ILE A 50 -24.34 -0.73 3.29
N GLY A 51 -24.45 0.59 3.22
CA GLY A 51 -24.34 1.34 1.96
C GLY A 51 -22.98 1.11 1.30
N ARG A 52 -21.91 1.14 2.08
CA ARG A 52 -20.56 0.83 1.61
C ARG A 52 -20.40 -0.63 1.19
N ALA A 53 -20.92 -1.57 1.96
CA ALA A 53 -20.91 -3.00 1.62
C ALA A 53 -21.61 -3.26 0.28
N ARG A 54 -22.71 -2.55 0.03
CA ARG A 54 -23.38 -2.61 -1.27
C ARG A 54 -22.48 -2.07 -2.38
N SER A 55 -21.99 -0.85 -2.27
CA SER A 55 -21.23 -0.22 -3.37
C SER A 55 -19.84 -0.81 -3.62
N GLU A 56 -19.10 -1.14 -2.56
CA GLU A 56 -17.68 -1.55 -2.65
C GLU A 56 -17.49 -3.07 -2.69
N ALA A 57 -18.48 -3.87 -2.29
CA ALA A 57 -18.41 -5.33 -2.38
C ALA A 57 -19.43 -5.92 -3.35
N TYR A 58 -20.73 -5.71 -3.10
CA TYR A 58 -21.77 -6.34 -3.92
C TYR A 58 -21.83 -5.77 -5.34
N ASP A 59 -22.10 -4.48 -5.51
CA ASP A 59 -22.23 -3.82 -6.82
C ASP A 59 -20.93 -3.99 -7.62
N LEU A 60 -19.78 -3.79 -6.97
CA LEU A 60 -18.47 -3.99 -7.60
C LEU A 60 -18.24 -5.44 -8.03
N CYS A 61 -18.67 -6.43 -7.25
CA CYS A 61 -18.57 -7.84 -7.65
C CYS A 61 -19.58 -8.24 -8.73
N TYR A 62 -20.80 -7.70 -8.69
CA TYR A 62 -21.91 -8.05 -9.57
C TYR A 62 -21.81 -7.29 -10.91
N ASP A 63 -21.87 -5.96 -10.87
CA ASP A 63 -21.83 -5.08 -12.06
C ASP A 63 -20.41 -4.90 -12.61
N GLY A 64 -19.40 -5.21 -11.80
CA GLY A 64 -18.01 -4.95 -12.11
C GLY A 64 -17.70 -3.48 -11.93
N CYS A 65 -16.78 -2.97 -12.75
CA CYS A 65 -16.52 -1.55 -12.83
C CYS A 65 -16.71 -1.06 -14.27
N ASN A 66 -17.07 0.22 -14.42
CA ASN A 66 -17.08 0.88 -15.73
C ASN A 66 -15.74 1.60 -15.91
N ASP A 67 -14.92 1.09 -16.81
CA ASP A 67 -13.60 1.62 -17.15
C ASP A 67 -12.58 1.77 -16.01
N CYS A 68 -12.67 1.04 -14.89
CA CYS A 68 -11.74 1.24 -13.77
C CYS A 68 -10.31 0.76 -14.08
N LEU A 69 -9.30 1.43 -13.51
CA LEU A 69 -7.90 0.98 -13.63
C LEU A 69 -7.57 -0.18 -12.69
N ASP A 70 -8.19 -0.20 -11.51
CA ASP A 70 -7.96 -1.23 -10.50
C ASP A 70 -8.93 -2.40 -10.67
N VAL A 71 -8.65 -3.23 -11.66
CA VAL A 71 -9.48 -4.41 -11.95
C VAL A 71 -9.39 -5.48 -10.85
N LYS A 72 -8.30 -5.47 -10.08
CA LYS A 72 -8.10 -6.41 -8.95
C LYS A 72 -9.07 -6.15 -7.80
N SER A 73 -9.58 -4.93 -7.69
CA SER A 73 -10.63 -4.60 -6.72
C SER A 73 -11.90 -5.43 -6.94
N ILE A 74 -12.24 -5.79 -8.18
CA ILE A 74 -13.40 -6.62 -8.52
C ILE A 74 -13.24 -8.05 -7.97
N GLU A 75 -12.08 -8.67 -8.20
CA GLU A 75 -11.80 -10.02 -7.67
C GLU A 75 -11.78 -10.02 -6.13
N SER A 76 -11.23 -8.96 -5.53
CA SER A 76 -11.21 -8.81 -4.07
C SER A 76 -12.62 -8.63 -3.49
N ALA A 77 -13.48 -7.85 -4.16
CA ALA A 77 -14.88 -7.67 -3.80
C ALA A 77 -15.67 -8.99 -3.90
N CYS A 78 -15.48 -9.75 -4.97
CA CYS A 78 -16.13 -11.06 -5.12
C CYS A 78 -15.64 -12.08 -4.10
N ARG A 79 -14.34 -12.10 -3.80
CA ARG A 79 -13.81 -12.95 -2.73
C ARG A 79 -14.41 -12.58 -1.37
N LEU A 80 -14.57 -11.28 -1.10
CA LEU A 80 -15.15 -10.82 0.16
C LEU A 80 -16.60 -11.30 0.32
N THR A 81 -17.41 -11.27 -0.74
CA THR A 81 -18.79 -11.78 -0.70
C THR A 81 -18.85 -13.31 -0.58
N ALA A 82 -17.93 -14.04 -1.22
CA ALA A 82 -17.86 -15.50 -1.17
C ALA A 82 -17.44 -16.07 0.20
N VAL A 83 -16.56 -15.38 0.93
CA VAL A 83 -16.06 -15.83 2.25
C VAL A 83 -17.09 -15.61 3.37
N VAL A 84 -18.13 -14.82 3.13
CA VAL A 84 -19.16 -14.53 4.14
C VAL A 84 -20.19 -15.65 4.18
N GLU A 85 -20.22 -16.38 5.29
CA GLU A 85 -21.20 -17.44 5.53
C GLU A 85 -22.31 -16.95 6.46
N VAL A 86 -23.53 -16.82 5.92
CA VAL A 86 -24.76 -16.59 6.70
C VAL A 86 -25.60 -17.86 6.63
N SER A 87 -26.05 -18.36 7.79
CA SER A 87 -26.77 -19.63 7.88
C SER A 87 -28.02 -19.63 6.99
N GLY A 88 -28.04 -20.49 5.98
CA GLY A 88 -29.18 -20.66 5.06
C GLY A 88 -29.32 -19.57 3.99
N VAL A 89 -28.37 -18.64 3.87
CA VAL A 89 -28.41 -17.54 2.90
C VAL A 89 -27.12 -17.53 2.07
N PRO A 90 -27.16 -17.74 0.74
CA PRO A 90 -25.97 -17.66 -0.10
C PRO A 90 -25.54 -16.19 -0.26
N CYS A 91 -24.35 -15.87 0.22
CA CYS A 91 -23.77 -14.52 0.09
C CYS A 91 -22.77 -14.38 -1.06
N ASP A 92 -22.38 -15.47 -1.73
CA ASP A 92 -21.44 -15.39 -2.86
C ASP A 92 -22.09 -14.68 -4.05
N ALA A 93 -21.80 -13.39 -4.21
CA ALA A 93 -22.34 -12.56 -5.26
C ALA A 93 -21.91 -13.03 -6.67
N SER A 94 -20.79 -13.76 -6.75
CA SER A 94 -20.30 -14.32 -8.00
C SER A 94 -21.08 -15.53 -8.47
N LEU A 95 -22.05 -16.05 -7.69
CA LEU A 95 -22.93 -17.17 -8.05
C LEU A 95 -24.39 -16.72 -8.32
N LEU A 96 -24.70 -15.44 -8.13
CA LEU A 96 -26.07 -14.92 -8.18
C LEU A 96 -26.48 -14.47 -9.60
N TRP A 97 -26.04 -15.19 -10.64
CA TRP A 97 -26.19 -14.78 -12.05
C TRP A 97 -27.66 -14.70 -12.47
N THR A 98 -28.51 -15.51 -11.83
CA THR A 98 -29.93 -15.67 -12.17
C THR A 98 -30.84 -14.79 -11.32
N TRP A 99 -30.29 -14.07 -10.35
CA TRP A 99 -31.07 -13.16 -9.53
C TRP A 99 -31.45 -12.00 -10.44
N GLY A 100 -32.72 -11.96 -10.85
CA GLY A 100 -33.22 -10.87 -11.69
C GLY A 100 -32.92 -9.51 -11.05
N ASN A 101 -32.96 -8.44 -11.82
CA ASN A 101 -32.67 -7.08 -11.34
C ASN A 101 -33.48 -6.67 -10.08
N ASP A 102 -34.60 -7.35 -9.81
CA ASP A 102 -35.46 -7.14 -8.64
C ASP A 102 -35.05 -7.95 -7.39
N ALA A 103 -34.27 -9.03 -7.55
CA ALA A 103 -33.78 -9.86 -6.47
C ALA A 103 -32.57 -9.19 -5.81
N LYS A 104 -32.88 -8.33 -4.83
CA LYS A 104 -31.86 -7.63 -4.04
C LYS A 104 -30.98 -8.63 -3.30
N TYR A 105 -29.67 -8.37 -3.32
CA TYR A 105 -28.70 -9.06 -2.47
C TYR A 105 -29.15 -9.06 -1.00
N PRO A 106 -29.00 -10.17 -0.25
CA PRO A 106 -29.64 -10.33 1.05
C PRO A 106 -29.11 -9.28 2.04
N HIS A 107 -30.01 -8.72 2.83
CA HIS A 107 -29.66 -7.66 3.76
C HIS A 107 -28.68 -8.16 4.83
N GLU A 108 -28.86 -9.42 5.26
CA GLU A 108 -28.04 -10.10 6.25
C GLU A 108 -26.58 -10.22 5.80
N CYS A 109 -26.34 -10.53 4.52
CA CYS A 109 -25.00 -10.56 3.95
C CYS A 109 -24.36 -9.16 3.96
N LEU A 110 -25.12 -8.10 3.64
CA LEU A 110 -24.62 -6.72 3.67
C LEU A 110 -24.26 -6.24 5.08
N VAL A 111 -25.01 -6.65 6.10
CA VAL A 111 -24.70 -6.33 7.50
C VAL A 111 -23.34 -6.92 7.88
N VAL A 112 -23.12 -8.21 7.59
CA VAL A 112 -21.86 -8.89 7.91
C VAL A 112 -20.68 -8.29 7.15
N ILE A 113 -20.82 -8.02 5.85
CA ILE A 113 -19.78 -7.35 5.06
C ILE A 113 -19.52 -5.93 5.59
N GLY A 114 -20.57 -5.21 5.98
CA GLY A 114 -20.48 -3.88 6.58
C GLY A 114 -19.65 -3.89 7.87
N ASP A 115 -19.84 -4.89 8.71
CA ASP A 115 -19.03 -5.08 9.92
C ASP A 115 -17.56 -5.40 9.61
N ILE A 116 -17.28 -6.14 8.53
CA ILE A 116 -15.89 -6.35 8.05
C ILE A 116 -15.26 -5.00 7.69
N PHE A 117 -15.92 -4.20 6.84
CA PHE A 117 -15.41 -2.87 6.47
C PHE A 117 -15.21 -1.94 7.67
N LYS A 118 -16.15 -1.95 8.61
CA LYS A 118 -16.06 -1.17 9.85
C LYS A 118 -14.84 -1.57 10.69
N ASN A 119 -14.58 -2.87 10.81
CA ASN A 119 -13.46 -3.41 11.56
C ASN A 119 -12.12 -3.12 10.86
N GLU A 120 -12.07 -3.21 9.53
CA GLU A 120 -10.89 -2.85 8.73
C GLU A 120 -10.56 -1.37 8.86
N GLU A 121 -11.55 -0.47 8.78
CA GLU A 121 -11.34 0.96 9.02
C GLU A 121 -10.83 1.25 10.43
N LEU A 122 -11.40 0.59 11.44
CA LEU A 122 -10.92 0.70 12.81
C LEU A 122 -9.47 0.22 12.93
N ALA A 123 -9.13 -0.90 12.31
CA ALA A 123 -7.79 -1.44 12.30
C ALA A 123 -6.82 -0.50 11.58
N TRP A 124 -7.21 0.07 10.45
CA TRP A 124 -6.43 1.03 9.67
C TRP A 124 -6.17 2.32 10.45
N LYS A 125 -7.20 2.90 11.06
CA LYS A 125 -7.02 4.07 11.93
C LYS A 125 -6.09 3.75 13.10
N ARG A 126 -6.32 2.63 13.81
CA ARG A 126 -5.43 2.19 14.90
C ARG A 126 -4.00 1.98 14.43
N PHE A 127 -3.79 1.45 13.23
CA PHE A 127 -2.47 1.26 12.64
C PHE A 127 -1.72 2.60 12.47
N TRP A 128 -2.36 3.63 11.92
CA TRP A 128 -1.76 4.96 11.76
C TRP A 128 -1.48 5.68 13.07
N TYR A 129 -2.13 5.30 14.17
CA TYR A 129 -1.84 5.82 15.50
C TYR A 129 -0.75 5.04 16.25
N LYS A 130 -0.36 3.82 15.82
CA LYS A 130 0.76 3.08 16.44
C LYS A 130 2.09 3.85 16.43
N PRO A 131 2.45 4.62 15.38
CA PRO A 131 3.62 5.51 15.41
C PRO A 131 3.64 6.52 16.56
N LEU A 132 2.49 6.88 17.17
CA LEU A 132 2.48 7.75 18.35
C LEU A 132 3.25 7.14 19.53
N TYR A 133 3.28 5.81 19.67
CA TYR A 133 4.12 5.16 20.68
C TYR A 133 5.61 5.40 20.44
N LEU A 134 6.05 5.43 19.17
CA LEU A 134 7.43 5.74 18.82
C LEU A 134 7.74 7.21 19.09
N VAL A 135 6.82 8.12 18.76
CA VAL A 135 6.97 9.55 19.09
C VAL A 135 7.06 9.75 20.61
N ALA A 136 6.18 9.10 21.39
CA ALA A 136 6.22 9.16 22.85
C ALA A 136 7.55 8.65 23.42
N LEU A 137 8.08 7.56 22.86
CA LEU A 137 9.38 7.02 23.24
C LEU A 137 10.52 8.00 22.89
N LEU A 138 10.52 8.59 21.70
CA LEU A 138 11.51 9.59 21.28
C LEU A 138 11.48 10.85 22.15
N VAL A 139 10.29 11.30 22.57
CA VAL A 139 10.15 12.42 23.51
C VAL A 139 10.71 12.04 24.89
N ALA A 140 10.39 10.85 25.40
CA ALA A 140 10.89 10.39 26.70
C ALA A 140 12.42 10.24 26.73
N THR A 141 13.02 9.72 25.64
CA THR A 141 14.49 9.62 25.52
C THR A 141 15.12 11.00 25.37
N GLY A 142 14.50 11.92 24.63
CA GLY A 142 14.93 13.31 24.51
C GLY A 142 14.94 14.04 25.85
N ILE A 143 13.89 13.90 26.66
CA ILE A 143 13.82 14.47 28.03
C ILE A 143 14.92 13.87 28.91
N GLY A 144 15.10 12.54 28.91
CA GLY A 144 16.16 11.89 29.67
C GLY A 144 17.56 12.38 29.31
N PHE A 145 17.83 12.57 28.01
CA PHE A 145 19.09 13.12 27.51
C PHE A 145 19.30 14.59 27.93
N LEU A 146 18.26 15.42 27.88
CA LEU A 146 18.34 16.81 28.35
C LEU A 146 18.60 16.89 29.85
N VAL A 147 17.92 16.09 30.67
CA VAL A 147 18.17 16.04 32.13
C VAL A 147 19.58 15.57 32.43
N TRP A 148 20.06 14.55 31.70
CA TRP A 148 21.42 14.04 31.84
C TRP A 148 22.48 15.10 31.51
N THR A 149 22.33 15.84 30.41
CA THR A 149 23.29 16.89 30.01
C THR A 149 23.30 18.07 30.98
N ILE A 150 22.14 18.50 31.47
CA ILE A 150 22.03 19.55 32.49
C ILE A 150 22.68 19.11 33.81
N ALA A 151 22.42 17.88 34.27
CA ALA A 151 23.01 17.35 35.50
C ALA A 151 24.54 17.30 35.44
N LEU A 152 25.11 16.87 34.31
CA LEU A 152 26.58 16.91 34.11
C LEU A 152 27.12 18.34 34.16
N GLY A 153 26.48 19.30 33.48
CA GLY A 153 26.90 20.70 33.51
C GLY A 153 26.89 21.32 34.92
N ILE A 154 25.90 20.99 35.74
CA ILE A 154 25.83 21.42 37.15
C ILE A 154 26.95 20.79 37.98
N LEU A 155 27.17 19.48 37.85
CA LEU A 155 28.21 18.75 38.58
C LEU A 155 29.62 19.25 38.23
N ASP A 156 29.87 19.58 36.97
CA ASP A 156 31.14 20.15 36.51
C ASP A 156 31.30 21.60 37.00
N GLY A 157 30.23 22.39 37.03
CA GLY A 157 30.23 23.75 37.58
C GLY A 157 30.56 23.80 39.09
N LEU A 158 30.08 22.83 39.87
CA LEU A 158 30.39 22.70 41.29
C LEU A 158 31.89 22.40 41.57
N GLN A 159 32.64 21.90 40.58
CA GLN A 159 34.09 21.68 40.74
C GLN A 159 34.92 22.96 40.77
N VAL A 160 34.41 24.05 40.19
CA VAL A 160 35.10 25.35 40.23
C VAL A 160 35.23 25.84 41.68
N PHE A 161 34.38 25.34 42.57
CA PHE A 161 34.38 25.64 44.00
C PHE A 161 35.13 24.61 44.85
N GLU A 162 35.64 23.53 44.26
CA GLU A 162 36.48 22.58 44.98
C GLU A 162 37.85 23.24 45.19
N PRO A 163 38.24 23.58 46.43
CA PRO A 163 39.48 24.30 46.68
C PRO A 163 40.62 23.45 46.15
N ARG A 164 41.30 23.93 45.10
CA ARG A 164 42.52 23.28 44.61
C ARG A 164 43.40 23.03 45.84
N PRO A 165 43.80 21.78 46.13
CA PRO A 165 44.86 21.57 47.10
C PRO A 165 46.02 22.45 46.65
N ARG A 166 46.44 23.39 47.50
CA ARG A 166 47.62 24.21 47.26
C ARG A 166 48.81 23.26 47.21
N GLU A 167 49.11 22.78 46.02
CA GLU A 167 50.31 22.03 45.75
C GLU A 167 51.48 23.03 45.83
N TYR A 168 52.23 22.93 46.93
CA TYR A 168 53.42 23.72 47.17
C TYR A 168 54.45 23.35 46.09
N GLN A 169 54.64 24.22 45.09
CA GLN A 169 55.66 24.01 44.07
C GLN A 169 57.05 24.39 44.64
N PRO A 170 57.98 23.44 44.81
CA PRO A 170 59.38 23.81 45.01
C PRO A 170 59.93 24.41 43.71
N ILE A 171 60.48 25.61 43.84
CA ILE A 171 61.20 26.34 42.78
C ILE A 171 62.35 25.46 42.28
N LYS A 172 62.28 24.99 41.03
CA LYS A 172 63.43 24.45 40.30
C LYS A 172 63.49 25.01 38.88
N GLN A 173 64.35 26.02 38.79
CA GLN A 173 65.40 26.26 37.79
C GLN A 173 65.24 25.75 36.36
N ALA A 174 65.42 26.70 35.44
CA ALA A 174 65.40 26.56 33.99
C ALA A 174 66.44 25.57 33.44
N SER A 175 66.04 24.80 32.42
CA SER A 175 66.92 24.48 31.30
C SER A 175 66.12 24.21 30.01
N ALA A 176 66.78 24.49 28.90
CA ALA A 176 66.23 24.74 27.58
C ALA A 176 65.78 23.49 26.80
N ARG A 177 64.73 23.65 25.98
CA ARG A 177 64.72 23.32 24.52
C ARG A 177 63.32 23.52 23.92
N PRO A 178 63.18 24.17 22.75
CA PRO A 178 61.93 24.15 22.01
C PRO A 178 61.82 22.83 21.22
N LYS A 179 60.85 21.99 21.56
CA LYS A 179 60.37 20.91 20.69
C LYS A 179 59.01 21.31 20.15
N ILE A 180 59.00 21.70 18.88
CA ILE A 180 57.81 21.80 18.04
C ILE A 180 57.16 20.40 18.04
N SER A 181 55.96 20.27 18.62
CA SER A 181 55.15 19.06 18.55
C SER A 181 53.82 19.40 17.92
N ALA A 182 53.52 18.65 16.86
CA ALA A 182 52.42 18.83 15.95
C ALA A 182 51.06 18.91 16.66
N LYS A 183 50.27 19.92 16.26
CA LYS A 183 48.87 20.09 16.64
C LYS A 183 48.06 18.98 15.97
N ARG A 184 47.97 17.82 16.61
CA ARG A 184 47.08 16.72 16.23
C ARG A 184 45.66 17.11 16.67
N GLN A 185 44.94 17.78 15.78
CA GLN A 185 43.50 17.96 15.90
C GLN A 185 42.85 16.57 15.81
N SER A 186 42.50 15.99 16.96
CA SER A 186 41.53 14.89 17.00
C SER A 186 40.17 15.47 16.68
N ALA A 187 39.75 15.34 15.42
CA ALA A 187 38.34 15.36 15.10
C ALA A 187 37.68 14.15 15.80
N PRO A 188 36.50 14.30 16.42
CA PRO A 188 35.72 13.15 16.85
C PRO A 188 35.30 12.37 15.60
N ASN A 189 35.85 11.17 15.46
CA ASN A 189 35.49 10.22 14.42
C ASN A 189 34.11 9.64 14.73
N ILE A 190 33.05 10.32 14.26
CA ILE A 190 31.68 9.82 14.30
C ILE A 190 31.55 8.79 13.17
N ASN A 191 32.03 7.58 13.44
CA ASN A 191 31.71 6.41 12.64
C ASN A 191 30.28 5.98 12.98
N THR A 192 29.29 6.53 12.28
CA THR A 192 27.93 5.99 12.23
C THR A 192 27.73 5.18 10.94
N PRO A 193 28.06 3.87 10.91
CA PRO A 193 27.84 3.03 9.72
C PRO A 193 26.39 2.55 9.55
N LEU A 194 25.41 3.12 10.28
CA LEU A 194 24.04 2.60 10.33
C LEU A 194 23.02 3.30 9.41
N LEU A 195 23.40 4.38 8.73
CA LEU A 195 22.51 5.08 7.78
C LEU A 195 22.70 4.65 6.31
N ALA A 196 23.81 4.00 5.97
CA ALA A 196 24.13 3.63 4.59
C ALA A 196 23.42 2.34 4.11
N THR A 197 23.00 1.46 5.02
CA THR A 197 22.35 0.19 4.66
C THR A 197 20.88 0.35 4.26
N ALA A 198 20.19 1.42 4.67
CA ALA A 198 18.80 1.66 4.27
C ALA A 198 18.67 2.21 2.83
N LEU A 199 19.70 2.87 2.29
CA LEU A 199 19.68 3.46 0.94
C LEU A 199 20.03 2.44 -0.16
N LEU A 200 20.79 1.38 0.14
CA LEU A 200 21.19 0.34 -0.82
C LEU A 200 20.06 -0.63 -1.20
N LEU A 201 18.96 -0.70 -0.43
CA LEU A 201 17.78 -1.50 -0.78
C LEU A 201 16.83 -0.79 -1.75
N LEU A 202 17.02 0.51 -2.01
CA LEU A 202 16.19 1.31 -2.93
C LEU A 202 16.75 1.35 -4.37
N SER A 203 17.94 0.82 -4.61
CA SER A 203 18.63 0.90 -5.91
C SER A 203 18.66 -0.41 -6.70
N LEU A 204 17.94 -1.44 -6.27
CA LEU A 204 17.78 -2.65 -7.08
C LEU A 204 16.84 -2.31 -8.25
N PRO A 205 17.29 -2.41 -9.51
CA PRO A 205 16.41 -2.25 -10.67
C PRO A 205 15.41 -3.40 -10.65
N VAL A 206 14.23 -3.16 -10.09
CA VAL A 206 13.12 -4.09 -10.23
C VAL A 206 12.75 -4.05 -11.72
N PRO A 207 12.78 -5.17 -12.45
CA PRO A 207 12.28 -5.20 -13.81
C PRO A 207 10.84 -4.70 -13.77
N VAL A 208 10.58 -3.56 -14.40
CA VAL A 208 9.27 -2.92 -14.39
C VAL A 208 8.36 -3.79 -15.25
N GLY A 209 7.63 -4.69 -14.59
CA GLY A 209 6.54 -5.43 -15.22
C GLY A 209 5.54 -4.43 -15.79
N ALA A 210 4.96 -4.74 -16.95
CA ALA A 210 3.96 -3.86 -17.54
C ALA A 210 2.79 -3.61 -16.57
N TYR A 211 2.27 -2.39 -16.53
CA TYR A 211 1.22 -1.92 -15.63
C TYR A 211 -0.02 -1.44 -16.41
N ALA A 212 -1.19 -1.49 -15.77
CA ALA A 212 -2.44 -1.02 -16.36
C ALA A 212 -2.44 0.51 -16.53
N CYS A 213 -2.80 0.99 -17.72
CA CYS A 213 -2.81 2.41 -18.06
C CYS A 213 -3.98 2.74 -19.02
N ARG A 214 -4.31 4.03 -19.16
CA ARG A 214 -5.34 4.51 -20.11
C ARG A 214 -4.72 5.43 -21.15
N THR A 215 -4.00 4.86 -22.10
CA THR A 215 -3.34 5.61 -23.20
C THR A 215 -4.18 5.68 -24.47
N GLN A 216 -5.17 4.80 -24.61
CA GLN A 216 -5.99 4.63 -25.81
C GLN A 216 -7.47 4.60 -25.46
N PRO A 217 -8.38 4.94 -26.39
CA PRO A 217 -9.81 4.86 -26.16
C PRO A 217 -10.26 3.41 -25.96
N ALA A 218 -11.39 3.24 -25.27
CA ALA A 218 -12.03 1.94 -25.13
C ALA A 218 -12.41 1.35 -26.50
N HIS A 219 -12.41 0.02 -26.59
CA HIS A 219 -12.77 -0.72 -27.79
C HIS A 219 -13.87 -1.74 -27.46
N ASN A 220 -14.83 -1.85 -28.36
CA ASN A 220 -15.96 -2.78 -28.24
C ASN A 220 -15.96 -3.74 -29.42
N ALA A 221 -16.21 -5.02 -29.15
CA ALA A 221 -16.57 -6.00 -30.16
C ALA A 221 -17.90 -6.64 -29.78
N LEU A 222 -18.80 -6.76 -30.76
CA LEU A 222 -20.15 -7.30 -30.54
C LEU A 222 -20.20 -8.75 -30.99
N PHE A 223 -21.02 -9.55 -30.33
CA PHE A 223 -21.22 -10.95 -30.67
C PHE A 223 -22.69 -11.37 -30.53
N SER A 224 -23.07 -12.44 -31.25
CA SER A 224 -24.41 -13.02 -31.18
C SER A 224 -24.34 -14.55 -31.20
N SER A 225 -25.34 -15.19 -30.63
CA SER A 225 -25.53 -16.64 -30.77
C SER A 225 -25.93 -16.98 -32.21
N PRO A 226 -25.70 -18.22 -32.68
CA PRO A 226 -26.03 -18.65 -34.04
C PRO A 226 -27.49 -18.40 -34.44
N ASP A 227 -28.40 -18.57 -33.48
CA ASP A 227 -29.85 -18.41 -33.60
C ASP A 227 -30.34 -16.95 -33.41
N ASN A 228 -29.44 -15.98 -33.16
CA ASN A 228 -29.77 -14.58 -32.90
C ASN A 228 -30.71 -14.36 -31.70
N THR A 229 -30.56 -15.17 -30.65
CA THR A 229 -31.39 -15.02 -29.45
C THR A 229 -30.62 -14.39 -28.29
N LEU A 230 -29.30 -14.61 -28.23
CA LEU A 230 -28.38 -14.01 -27.29
C LEU A 230 -27.45 -13.04 -28.00
N TYR A 231 -27.26 -11.88 -27.38
CA TYR A 231 -26.40 -10.82 -27.86
C TYR A 231 -25.44 -10.41 -26.76
N GLY A 232 -24.23 -10.04 -27.14
CA GLY A 232 -23.20 -9.67 -26.20
C GLY A 232 -22.23 -8.61 -26.72
N VAL A 233 -21.51 -8.02 -25.78
CA VAL A 233 -20.44 -7.05 -26.03
C VAL A 233 -19.22 -7.44 -25.21
N ILE A 234 -18.06 -7.40 -25.86
CA ILE A 234 -16.75 -7.45 -25.23
C ILE A 234 -16.25 -6.01 -25.20
N HIS A 235 -16.08 -5.47 -24.01
CA HIS A 235 -15.66 -4.10 -23.78
C HIS A 235 -14.27 -4.10 -23.13
N GLY A 236 -13.28 -3.53 -23.82
CA GLY A 236 -11.92 -3.35 -23.27
C GLY A 236 -11.58 -1.87 -23.15
N TRP A 237 -10.96 -1.47 -22.05
CA TRP A 237 -10.68 -0.05 -21.75
C TRP A 237 -9.27 0.21 -21.19
N ILE A 238 -8.50 -0.84 -20.93
CA ILE A 238 -7.15 -0.75 -20.36
C ILE A 238 -6.12 -1.11 -21.42
N SER A 239 -5.03 -0.35 -21.40
CA SER A 239 -3.79 -0.66 -22.08
C SER A 239 -2.77 -1.26 -21.10
N SER A 240 -1.89 -2.13 -21.59
CA SER A 240 -0.70 -2.56 -20.86
C SER A 240 0.45 -1.63 -21.21
N CYS A 241 0.95 -0.88 -20.23
CA CYS A 241 2.05 0.07 -20.42
C CYS A 241 3.32 -0.35 -19.70
N TYR A 242 4.45 0.18 -20.14
CA TYR A 242 5.70 0.14 -19.40
C TYR A 242 6.44 1.46 -19.59
N ASP A 243 7.29 1.83 -18.64
CA ASP A 243 8.12 3.01 -18.78
C ASP A 243 9.45 2.62 -19.42
N GLU A 244 9.71 3.19 -20.58
CA GLU A 244 10.98 3.05 -21.29
C GLU A 244 11.90 4.22 -20.89
N THR A 245 13.08 3.90 -20.36
CA THR A 245 14.11 4.90 -20.07
C THR A 245 14.96 5.15 -21.30
N TYR A 246 15.15 6.42 -21.68
CA TYR A 246 15.98 6.82 -22.81
C TYR A 246 16.88 8.00 -22.44
N SER A 247 18.04 8.12 -23.09
CA SER A 247 18.93 9.27 -22.92
C SER A 247 18.30 10.52 -23.54
N CYS A 248 18.09 11.57 -22.73
CA CYS A 248 17.43 12.80 -23.18
C CYS A 248 18.31 14.05 -23.05
N GLY A 249 19.55 13.90 -22.56
CA GLY A 249 20.50 14.99 -22.48
C GLY A 249 21.75 14.59 -21.71
N GLU A 250 22.62 15.57 -21.45
CA GLU A 250 23.83 15.42 -20.65
C GLU A 250 23.94 16.60 -19.69
N SER A 251 24.29 16.32 -18.44
CA SER A 251 24.63 17.31 -17.43
C SER A 251 26.14 17.33 -17.27
N CYS A 252 26.78 18.42 -17.69
CA CYS A 252 28.23 18.56 -17.61
C CYS A 252 28.65 19.48 -16.47
N THR A 253 29.63 19.04 -15.68
CA THR A 253 30.32 19.88 -14.70
C THR A 253 31.77 20.09 -15.13
N SER A 254 32.24 21.34 -15.00
CA SER A 254 33.61 21.71 -15.35
C SER A 254 34.37 22.05 -14.06
N SER A 255 35.48 21.37 -13.82
CA SER A 255 36.39 21.67 -12.71
C SER A 255 37.12 22.98 -12.98
N ALA A 256 36.93 23.99 -12.12
CA ALA A 256 37.59 25.29 -12.26
C ALA A 256 39.12 25.22 -12.11
N SER A 257 39.66 24.18 -11.46
CA SER A 257 41.09 24.03 -11.18
C SER A 257 41.85 23.19 -12.20
N SER A 258 41.20 22.22 -12.86
CA SER A 258 41.84 21.34 -13.86
C SER A 258 41.35 21.56 -15.30
N GLY A 259 40.26 22.33 -15.49
CA GLY A 259 39.61 22.47 -16.80
C GLY A 259 38.93 21.20 -17.30
N GLU A 260 38.93 20.13 -16.49
CA GLU A 260 38.37 18.84 -16.83
C GLU A 260 36.83 18.92 -16.82
N LYS A 261 36.22 18.49 -17.93
CA LYS A 261 34.78 18.47 -18.14
C LYS A 261 34.29 17.03 -17.97
N SER A 262 33.48 16.80 -16.94
CA SER A 262 32.80 15.52 -16.72
C SER A 262 31.32 15.68 -17.06
N CYS A 263 30.77 14.78 -17.88
CA CYS A 263 29.37 14.81 -18.29
C CYS A 263 28.69 13.52 -17.86
N ASP A 264 27.57 13.66 -17.16
CA ASP A 264 26.68 12.55 -16.81
C ASP A 264 25.48 12.56 -17.75
N VAL A 265 25.11 11.37 -18.26
CA VAL A 265 23.93 11.22 -19.12
C VAL A 265 22.67 11.42 -18.28
N ILE A 266 21.78 12.29 -18.74
CA ILE A 266 20.45 12.48 -18.17
C ILE A 266 19.51 11.47 -18.81
N TYR A 267 18.89 10.64 -17.99
CA TYR A 267 17.87 9.68 -18.40
C TYR A 267 16.47 10.25 -18.15
N CYS A 268 15.62 10.18 -19.17
CA CYS A 268 14.20 10.46 -19.08
C CYS A 268 13.41 9.15 -19.18
N SER A 269 12.16 9.16 -18.70
CA SER A 269 11.22 8.06 -18.92
C SER A 269 10.11 8.50 -19.87
N GLN A 270 9.70 7.59 -20.76
CA GLN A 270 8.50 7.72 -21.57
C GLN A 270 7.65 6.47 -21.42
N THR A 271 6.36 6.65 -21.16
CA THR A 271 5.41 5.55 -21.12
C THR A 271 5.13 5.03 -22.53
N ARG A 272 5.33 3.73 -22.74
CA ARG A 272 5.01 3.00 -23.97
C ARG A 272 3.84 2.06 -23.72
N THR A 273 3.01 1.86 -24.74
CA THR A 273 1.92 0.88 -24.71
C THR A 273 2.41 -0.42 -25.33
N ALA A 274 2.47 -1.49 -24.54
CA ALA A 274 2.76 -2.85 -25.00
C ALA A 274 1.54 -3.53 -25.63
N LYS A 275 0.35 -3.36 -25.04
CA LYS A 275 -0.89 -3.98 -25.51
C LYS A 275 -2.05 -3.00 -25.39
N THR A 276 -2.86 -2.89 -26.44
CA THR A 276 -3.97 -1.94 -26.53
C THR A 276 -5.28 -2.57 -26.05
N PRO A 277 -6.33 -1.78 -25.75
CA PRO A 277 -7.65 -2.32 -25.42
C PRO A 277 -8.21 -3.21 -26.54
N ARG A 278 -7.91 -2.87 -27.81
CA ARG A 278 -8.29 -3.67 -28.98
C ARG A 278 -7.64 -5.05 -28.97
N ASP A 279 -6.37 -5.16 -28.58
CA ASP A 279 -5.67 -6.44 -28.53
C ASP A 279 -6.25 -7.36 -27.45
N PHE A 280 -6.64 -6.79 -26.30
CA PHE A 280 -7.35 -7.52 -25.24
C PHE A 280 -8.74 -8.00 -25.70
N VAL A 281 -9.50 -7.13 -26.37
CA VAL A 281 -10.81 -7.47 -26.95
C VAL A 281 -10.69 -8.58 -28.00
N ASN A 282 -9.69 -8.52 -28.87
CA ASN A 282 -9.46 -9.56 -29.88
C ASN A 282 -9.13 -10.91 -29.24
N GLU A 283 -8.27 -10.95 -28.21
CA GLU A 283 -7.97 -12.19 -27.48
C GLU A 283 -9.22 -12.76 -26.81
N ALA A 284 -10.04 -11.91 -26.18
CA ALA A 284 -11.30 -12.33 -25.59
C ALA A 284 -12.29 -12.84 -26.65
N ALA A 285 -12.36 -12.20 -27.83
CA ALA A 285 -13.20 -12.62 -28.94
C ALA A 285 -12.86 -14.03 -29.43
N GLU A 286 -11.58 -14.41 -29.48
CA GLU A 286 -11.17 -15.79 -29.77
C GLU A 286 -11.66 -16.81 -28.74
N ARG A 287 -11.89 -16.41 -27.49
CA ARG A 287 -12.48 -17.27 -26.47
C ARG A 287 -14.00 -17.34 -26.59
N VAL A 288 -14.64 -16.20 -26.83
CA VAL A 288 -16.10 -16.08 -27.04
C VAL A 288 -16.54 -16.91 -28.24
N THR A 289 -15.79 -16.87 -29.34
CA THR A 289 -16.05 -17.69 -30.53
C THR A 289 -15.91 -19.20 -30.27
N ARG A 290 -14.99 -19.63 -29.39
CA ARG A 290 -14.89 -21.03 -28.93
C ARG A 290 -16.11 -21.50 -28.14
N CYS A 291 -16.87 -20.57 -27.55
CA CYS A 291 -18.17 -20.86 -26.93
C CYS A 291 -19.33 -20.94 -27.93
N GLY A 292 -19.06 -20.85 -29.24
CA GLY A 292 -20.07 -20.98 -30.31
C GLY A 292 -20.74 -19.68 -30.72
N PHE A 293 -20.31 -18.53 -30.18
CA PHE A 293 -20.78 -17.22 -30.62
C PHE A 293 -20.11 -16.79 -31.93
N ARG A 294 -20.78 -15.92 -32.69
CA ARG A 294 -20.21 -15.24 -33.86
C ARG A 294 -19.99 -13.77 -33.55
N MET A 295 -18.86 -13.22 -33.98
CA MET A 295 -18.63 -11.77 -33.95
C MET A 295 -19.51 -11.10 -35.00
N VAL A 296 -20.12 -9.97 -34.66
CA VAL A 296 -21.05 -9.23 -35.53
C VAL A 296 -20.78 -7.73 -35.45
N ASP A 297 -21.23 -6.97 -36.45
CA ASP A 297 -21.09 -5.52 -36.48
C ASP A 297 -22.21 -4.80 -35.71
N TYR A 298 -23.31 -5.50 -35.42
CA TYR A 298 -24.50 -4.93 -34.79
C TYR A 298 -25.25 -5.96 -33.95
N VAL A 299 -25.78 -5.51 -32.81
CA VAL A 299 -26.71 -6.27 -31.98
C VAL A 299 -27.93 -5.41 -31.62
N PRO A 300 -29.15 -5.97 -31.61
CA PRO A 300 -30.34 -5.24 -31.21
C PRO A 300 -30.48 -5.17 -29.67
N GLY A 301 -30.94 -4.02 -29.17
CA GLY A 301 -31.30 -3.84 -27.76
C GLY A 301 -30.13 -3.47 -26.85
N VAL A 302 -30.38 -3.53 -25.54
CA VAL A 302 -29.41 -3.23 -24.49
C VAL A 302 -28.67 -4.51 -24.10
N VAL A 303 -27.35 -4.40 -23.96
CA VAL A 303 -26.45 -5.49 -23.59
C VAL A 303 -25.62 -5.04 -22.40
N ASP A 304 -26.18 -5.16 -21.20
CA ASP A 304 -25.64 -4.61 -19.96
C ASP A 304 -25.43 -5.65 -18.85
N MET A 305 -25.89 -6.89 -19.02
CA MET A 305 -25.74 -7.93 -18.01
C MET A 305 -24.32 -8.53 -18.06
N ARG A 306 -23.47 -8.09 -17.15
CA ARG A 306 -22.08 -8.57 -17.03
C ARG A 306 -22.02 -10.07 -16.73
N VAL A 307 -21.20 -10.81 -17.45
CA VAL A 307 -20.83 -12.19 -17.09
C VAL A 307 -19.99 -12.14 -15.80
N PRO A 308 -20.47 -12.65 -14.65
CA PRO A 308 -19.92 -12.31 -13.33
C PRO A 308 -18.70 -13.17 -12.94
N ASN A 309 -17.70 -13.26 -13.82
CA ASN A 309 -16.42 -13.89 -13.50
C ASN A 309 -15.32 -12.81 -13.37
N PRO A 310 -14.90 -12.44 -12.14
CA PRO A 310 -13.94 -11.36 -11.92
C PRO A 310 -12.57 -11.60 -12.57
N ARG A 311 -12.24 -12.85 -12.92
CA ARG A 311 -10.98 -13.17 -13.60
C ARG A 311 -11.01 -12.87 -15.09
N ILE A 312 -12.18 -12.70 -15.69
CA ILE A 312 -12.30 -12.17 -17.06
C ILE A 312 -11.72 -10.77 -17.07
N GLU A 313 -12.19 -9.88 -16.19
CA GLU A 313 -11.62 -8.55 -16.09
C GLU A 313 -10.17 -8.63 -15.59
N GLY A 314 -9.88 -9.41 -14.55
CA GLY A 314 -8.53 -9.47 -13.95
C GLY A 314 -7.42 -9.98 -14.88
N THR A 315 -7.75 -10.91 -15.78
CA THR A 315 -6.76 -11.58 -16.66
C THR A 315 -6.80 -11.05 -18.08
N LEU A 316 -8.00 -10.85 -18.64
CA LEU A 316 -8.18 -10.42 -20.02
C LEU A 316 -8.36 -8.91 -20.15
N TRP A 317 -8.57 -8.19 -19.04
CA TRP A 317 -8.77 -6.73 -19.01
C TRP A 317 -9.92 -6.27 -19.91
N VAL A 318 -10.96 -7.11 -19.98
CA VAL A 318 -12.21 -6.83 -20.67
C VAL A 318 -13.39 -7.16 -19.75
N LYS A 319 -14.53 -6.53 -20.03
CA LYS A 319 -15.84 -6.83 -19.48
C LYS A 319 -16.65 -7.48 -20.58
N ILE A 320 -17.22 -8.64 -20.29
CA ILE A 320 -18.15 -9.32 -21.19
C ILE A 320 -19.54 -9.12 -20.62
N ALA A 321 -20.44 -8.58 -21.43
CA ALA A 321 -21.85 -8.44 -21.09
C ALA A 321 -22.73 -9.13 -22.12
N VAL A 322 -23.89 -9.59 -21.69
CA VAL A 322 -24.94 -10.20 -22.50
C VAL A 322 -26.27 -9.47 -22.28
N ASN A 323 -27.22 -9.64 -23.19
CA ASN A 323 -28.57 -9.06 -23.04
C ASN A 323 -29.45 -9.83 -22.04
N ARG A 324 -29.15 -11.12 -21.80
CA ARG A 324 -29.86 -11.98 -20.86
C ARG A 324 -29.05 -13.23 -20.54
N PHE A 325 -29.27 -13.81 -19.35
CA PHE A 325 -28.67 -15.08 -18.96
C PHE A 325 -29.51 -16.32 -19.29
N ASN A 326 -30.83 -16.15 -19.47
CA ASN A 326 -31.77 -17.27 -19.57
C ASN A 326 -32.47 -17.31 -20.93
N VAL A 327 -32.60 -18.51 -21.48
CA VAL A 327 -33.42 -18.81 -22.66
C VAL A 327 -34.45 -19.87 -22.23
N THR A 328 -35.64 -19.40 -21.85
CA THR A 328 -36.85 -20.17 -21.47
C THR A 328 -36.80 -21.04 -20.20
N THR A 329 -37.82 -20.84 -19.37
CA THR A 329 -38.21 -21.68 -18.23
C THR A 329 -38.55 -23.07 -18.73
N GLY A 330 -37.83 -24.11 -18.30
CA GLY A 330 -38.33 -25.48 -18.43
C GLY A 330 -39.64 -25.66 -17.65
N ASP A 331 -40.41 -26.71 -17.95
CA ASP A 331 -41.72 -27.06 -17.38
C ASP A 331 -41.78 -27.24 -15.83
N GLY A 332 -40.73 -26.85 -15.11
CA GLY A 332 -40.60 -26.83 -13.65
C GLY A 332 -40.37 -25.44 -13.03
N GLY A 333 -40.44 -24.34 -13.78
CA GLY A 333 -40.41 -22.98 -13.21
C GLY A 333 -39.03 -22.46 -12.78
N GLN A 334 -37.97 -23.26 -12.92
CA GLN A 334 -36.59 -22.83 -12.64
C GLN A 334 -35.95 -22.29 -13.92
N SER A 335 -35.45 -21.06 -13.85
CA SER A 335 -34.67 -20.45 -14.93
C SER A 335 -33.26 -21.05 -14.94
N GLU A 336 -32.93 -21.82 -15.97
CA GLU A 336 -31.57 -22.34 -16.17
C GLU A 336 -30.75 -21.32 -16.98
N VAL A 337 -29.49 -21.13 -16.59
CA VAL A 337 -28.54 -20.30 -17.34
C VAL A 337 -28.23 -20.99 -18.65
N ASP A 338 -28.31 -20.25 -19.76
CA ASP A 338 -28.00 -20.77 -21.08
C ASP A 338 -26.58 -21.39 -21.12
N GLY A 339 -26.44 -22.58 -21.72
CA GLY A 339 -25.16 -23.29 -21.77
C GLY A 339 -24.05 -22.49 -22.46
N MET A 340 -24.38 -21.63 -23.43
CA MET A 340 -23.42 -20.74 -24.07
C MET A 340 -22.94 -19.65 -23.10
N VAL A 341 -23.86 -19.08 -22.30
CA VAL A 341 -23.51 -18.10 -21.25
C VAL A 341 -22.64 -18.75 -20.17
N LYS A 342 -22.94 -19.98 -19.78
CA LYS A 342 -22.09 -20.74 -18.87
C LYS A 342 -20.67 -20.93 -19.43
N CYS A 343 -20.55 -21.23 -20.73
CA CYS A 343 -19.24 -21.26 -21.38
C CYS A 343 -18.53 -19.90 -21.31
N LEU A 344 -19.24 -18.76 -21.48
CA LEU A 344 -18.64 -17.43 -21.33
C LEU A 344 -18.07 -17.21 -19.92
N TYR A 345 -18.77 -17.69 -18.88
CA TYR A 345 -18.27 -17.65 -17.52
C TYR A 345 -16.98 -18.47 -17.37
N ASP A 346 -16.86 -19.61 -18.06
CA ASP A 346 -15.73 -20.54 -17.96
C ASP A 346 -14.53 -20.23 -18.89
N ILE A 347 -14.57 -19.17 -19.72
CA ILE A 347 -13.46 -18.85 -20.66
C ILE A 347 -12.13 -18.51 -19.96
N VAL A 348 -12.21 -18.13 -18.69
CA VAL A 348 -11.11 -18.03 -17.75
C VAL A 348 -11.51 -18.83 -16.52
N GLN A 349 -10.61 -19.67 -16.01
CA GLN A 349 -10.89 -20.49 -14.84
C GLN A 349 -11.42 -19.63 -13.69
N PRO A 350 -12.67 -19.84 -13.25
CA PRO A 350 -13.26 -19.08 -12.16
C PRO A 350 -12.41 -19.21 -10.89
N PRO A 351 -12.47 -18.23 -10.00
CA PRO A 351 -11.73 -18.32 -8.76
C PRO A 351 -12.27 -19.45 -7.87
N THR A 352 -11.35 -20.11 -7.15
CA THR A 352 -11.66 -21.10 -6.11
C THR A 352 -11.32 -20.45 -4.78
N TRP A 353 -12.33 -20.14 -3.98
CA TRP A 353 -12.20 -19.50 -2.67
C TRP A 353 -12.43 -20.49 -1.53
#